data_AF-A0A9E5R3G7-F1
#
_entry.id   AF-A0A9E5R3G7-F1
#
_cell.length_a   1.000
_cell.length_b   1.000
_cell.length_c   1.000
_cell.angle_alpha   90.00
_cell.angle_beta   90.00
_cell.angle_gamma   90.00
#
_symmetry.space_group_name_H-M   'P 1'
#
loop_
_entity.id
_entity.type
_entity.pdbx_description
1 polymer ?
#
loop_
_entity_poly.entity_id
_entity_poly.type
_entity_poly.pdbx_seq_one_letter_code
_entity_poly.pdbx_strand_id
1 'polypeptide(L)'
;MANLVNQWIEIGIRAQESPYEQRKTRLLNIINLLSLFTILGYVLVLVFQDIYYTLLITGIGLLVFVLPTYLNYWHQFQAARLLACLGLFVFFGTLSLMNGEESGMQYAYLIGSIMPLIFFEDRRIIFPIFILSMLCFLAMKYYNAHYPPLFPNPFESYIYYANMFTFFSDTFFGGI
;
A
#
# COMPACT_ATOMS: atom_id res chain seq x y z
N MET A 1 -9.73 -15.32 18.26
CA MET A 1 -9.07 -14.56 17.17
C MET A 1 -9.89 -14.49 15.90
N ALA A 2 -10.51 -15.57 15.41
CA ALA A 2 -11.35 -15.54 14.19
C ALA A 2 -12.44 -14.44 14.19
N ASN A 3 -12.96 -14.08 15.37
CA ASN A 3 -14.00 -13.05 15.49
C ASN A 3 -13.51 -11.63 15.17
N LEU A 4 -12.26 -11.27 15.51
CA LEU A 4 -11.74 -9.90 15.29
C LEU A 4 -11.38 -9.66 13.81
N VAL A 5 -10.79 -10.67 13.16
CA VAL A 5 -10.47 -10.61 11.72
C VAL A 5 -11.74 -10.46 10.90
N ASN A 6 -12.77 -11.26 11.20
CA ASN A 6 -14.06 -11.15 10.52
C ASN A 6 -14.73 -9.79 10.78
N GLN A 7 -14.66 -9.27 12.01
CA GLN A 7 -15.15 -7.93 12.33
C GLN A 7 -14.45 -6.86 11.49
N TRP A 8 -13.13 -6.95 11.30
CA TRP A 8 -12.38 -6.00 10.46
C TRP A 8 -12.78 -6.06 8.99
N ILE A 9 -12.90 -7.27 8.44
CA ILE A 9 -13.26 -7.48 7.03
C ILE A 9 -14.67 -6.93 6.73
N GLU A 10 -15.60 -7.08 7.68
CA GLU A 10 -16.99 -6.63 7.54
C GLU A 10 -17.21 -5.13 7.85
N ILE A 11 -16.16 -4.36 8.18
CA ILE A 11 -16.29 -2.92 8.44
C ILE A 11 -16.88 -2.20 7.21
N GLY A 12 -17.97 -1.47 7.44
CA GLY A 12 -18.63 -0.66 6.41
C GLY A 12 -19.60 -1.44 5.51
N ILE A 13 -19.77 -2.75 5.72
CA ILE A 13 -20.66 -3.59 4.93
C ILE A 13 -22.08 -3.56 5.51
N ARG A 14 -23.06 -3.23 4.67
CA ARG A 14 -24.49 -3.28 5.02
C ARG A 14 -25.24 -4.15 4.03
N ALA A 15 -26.28 -4.83 4.51
CA ALA A 15 -27.11 -5.70 3.68
C ALA A 15 -27.84 -4.97 2.54
N GLN A 16 -28.02 -3.63 2.64
CA GLN A 16 -28.64 -2.83 1.58
C GLN A 16 -27.70 -2.48 0.43
N GLU A 17 -26.38 -2.65 0.60
CA GLU A 17 -25.40 -2.33 -0.44
C GLU A 17 -25.43 -3.37 -1.55
N SER A 18 -25.06 -2.95 -2.77
CA SER A 18 -24.97 -3.89 -3.89
C SER A 18 -23.95 -5.01 -3.60
N PRO A 19 -24.17 -6.26 -4.06
CA PRO A 19 -23.22 -7.37 -3.85
C PRO A 19 -21.81 -7.03 -4.33
N TYR A 20 -21.73 -6.19 -5.36
CA TYR A 20 -20.50 -5.68 -5.91
C TYR A 20 -19.72 -4.79 -4.93
N GLU A 21 -20.37 -3.77 -4.35
CA GLU A 21 -19.75 -2.88 -3.37
C GLU A 21 -19.34 -3.65 -2.11
N GLN A 22 -20.18 -4.60 -1.66
CA GLN A 22 -19.82 -5.48 -0.54
C GLN A 22 -18.52 -6.25 -0.83
N ARG A 23 -18.38 -6.86 -2.03
CA ARG A 23 -17.18 -7.60 -2.41
C ARG A 23 -15.94 -6.70 -2.45
N LYS A 24 -16.05 -5.50 -3.02
CA LYS A 24 -14.92 -4.56 -3.10
C LYS A 24 -14.51 -4.00 -1.74
N THR A 25 -15.46 -3.73 -0.86
CA THR A 25 -15.20 -3.29 0.50
C THR A 25 -14.51 -4.39 1.31
N ARG A 26 -14.98 -5.65 1.24
CA ARG A 26 -14.28 -6.80 1.86
C ARG A 26 -12.85 -6.90 1.38
N LEU A 27 -12.67 -6.88 0.05
CA LEU A 27 -11.38 -6.99 -0.60
C LEU A 27 -10.41 -5.89 -0.12
N LEU A 28 -10.87 -4.65 -0.11
CA LEU A 28 -10.06 -3.53 0.37
C LEU A 28 -9.70 -3.67 1.85
N ASN A 29 -10.65 -4.07 2.70
CA ASN A 29 -10.39 -4.29 4.12
C ASN A 29 -9.39 -5.44 4.36
N ILE A 30 -9.46 -6.51 3.57
CA ILE A 30 -8.50 -7.63 3.60
C ILE A 30 -7.10 -7.14 3.22
N ILE A 31 -6.96 -6.44 2.09
CA ILE A 31 -5.68 -5.90 1.64
C ILE A 31 -5.08 -4.95 2.67
N ASN A 32 -5.90 -4.06 3.25
CA ASN A 32 -5.44 -3.15 4.30
C ASN A 32 -5.00 -3.91 5.55
N LEU A 33 -5.72 -4.95 5.96
CA LEU A 33 -5.38 -5.75 7.12
C LEU A 33 -4.06 -6.50 6.93
N LEU A 34 -3.88 -7.14 5.77
CA LEU A 34 -2.61 -7.81 5.41
C LEU A 34 -1.46 -6.80 5.40
N SER A 35 -1.65 -5.66 4.74
CA SER A 35 -0.65 -4.59 4.68
C SER A 35 -0.31 -4.03 6.07
N LEU A 36 -1.29 -3.94 6.98
CA LEU A 36 -1.04 -3.54 8.37
C LEU A 36 -0.15 -4.55 9.10
N PHE A 37 -0.40 -5.85 8.95
CA PHE A 37 0.47 -6.87 9.54
C PHE A 37 1.88 -6.81 8.97
N THR A 38 2.01 -6.68 7.65
CA THR A 38 3.28 -6.50 6.96
C THR A 38 4.06 -5.30 7.52
N ILE A 39 3.41 -4.14 7.61
CA ILE A 39 4.05 -2.91 8.08
C ILE A 39 4.38 -2.98 9.57
N LEU A 40 3.51 -3.58 10.40
CA LEU A 40 3.84 -3.80 11.81
C LEU A 40 5.07 -4.70 11.96
N GLY A 41 5.20 -5.75 11.14
CA GLY A 41 6.42 -6.55 11.07
C GLY A 41 7.64 -5.71 10.70
N TYR A 42 7.50 -4.84 9.69
CA TYR A 42 8.57 -3.94 9.26
C TYR A 42 8.97 -2.94 10.35
N VAL A 43 8.00 -2.35 11.05
CA VAL A 43 8.19 -1.46 12.20
C VAL A 43 9.02 -2.15 13.28
N LEU A 44 8.71 -3.41 13.61
CA LEU A 44 9.48 -4.17 14.59
C LEU A 44 10.93 -4.33 14.16
N VAL A 45 11.18 -4.68 12.89
CA VAL A 45 12.55 -4.79 12.35
C VAL A 45 13.30 -3.45 12.45
N LEU A 46 12.64 -2.34 12.08
CA LEU A 46 13.25 -1.01 12.13
C LEU A 46 13.58 -0.57 13.56
N VAL A 47 12.78 -0.95 14.56
CA VAL A 47 13.08 -0.71 15.98
C VAL A 47 14.39 -1.40 16.38
N PHE A 48 14.63 -2.63 15.92
CA PHE A 48 15.87 -3.35 16.22
C PHE A 48 17.10 -2.81 15.46
N GLN A 49 16.89 -2.06 14.38
CA GLN A 49 17.96 -1.47 13.58
C GLN A 49 18.29 -0.01 13.95
N ASP A 50 17.58 0.58 14.93
CA ASP A 50 17.76 1.97 15.37
C ASP A 50 17.58 3.03 14.25
N ILE A 51 16.73 2.75 13.25
CA ILE A 51 16.51 3.65 12.10
C ILE A 51 15.29 4.54 12.35
N TYR A 52 15.45 5.53 13.22
CA TYR A 52 14.35 6.34 13.76
C TYR A 52 13.53 7.11 12.71
N TYR A 53 14.17 7.66 11.66
CA TYR A 53 13.46 8.43 10.64
C TYR A 53 12.56 7.54 9.77
N THR A 54 13.08 6.41 9.31
CA THR A 54 12.31 5.41 8.55
C THR A 54 11.21 4.83 9.42
N LEU A 55 11.49 4.54 10.69
CA LEU A 55 10.49 4.09 11.66
C LEU A 55 9.33 5.08 11.80
N LEU A 56 9.63 6.38 11.94
CA LEU A 56 8.60 7.43 12.08
C LEU A 56 7.73 7.52 10.82
N ILE A 57 8.34 7.53 9.63
CA ILE A 57 7.61 7.62 8.36
C ILE A 57 6.79 6.34 8.09
N THR A 58 7.35 5.16 8.38
CA THR A 58 6.61 3.89 8.33
C THR A 58 5.44 3.89 9.33
N GLY A 59 5.63 4.43 10.53
CA GLY A 59 4.59 4.58 11.54
C GLY A 59 3.44 5.50 11.08
N ILE A 60 3.76 6.64 10.47
CA ILE A 60 2.76 7.51 9.82
C ILE A 60 2.09 6.77 8.65
N GLY A 61 2.86 5.97 7.91
CA GLY A 61 2.39 5.12 6.82
C GLY A 61 1.28 4.14 7.20
N LEU A 62 1.18 3.72 8.47
CA LEU A 62 0.06 2.91 8.94
C LEU A 62 -1.29 3.58 8.66
N LEU A 63 -1.35 4.91 8.71
CA LEU A 63 -2.56 5.68 8.41
C LEU A 63 -3.05 5.46 6.98
N VAL A 64 -2.16 5.16 6.02
CA VAL A 64 -2.53 4.86 4.64
C VAL A 64 -3.42 3.62 4.54
N PHE A 65 -3.29 2.67 5.47
CA PHE A 65 -4.08 1.44 5.49
C PHE A 65 -5.26 1.50 6.46
N VAL A 66 -5.15 2.27 7.56
CA VAL A 66 -6.26 2.45 8.50
C VAL A 66 -7.33 3.41 7.94
N LEU A 67 -6.92 4.51 7.31
CA LEU A 67 -7.86 5.55 6.85
C LEU A 67 -8.86 5.06 5.80
N PRO A 68 -8.50 4.25 4.79
CA PRO A 68 -9.50 3.72 3.86
C PRO A 68 -10.53 2.83 4.56
N THR A 69 -10.13 2.01 5.53
CA THR A 69 -11.07 1.20 6.33
C THR A 69 -11.96 2.08 7.21
N TYR A 70 -11.42 3.17 7.76
CA TYR A 70 -12.22 4.18 8.45
C TYR A 70 -13.22 4.86 7.50
N LEU A 71 -12.83 5.21 6.28
CA LEU A 71 -13.76 5.75 5.27
C LEU A 71 -14.85 4.75 4.86
N ASN A 72 -14.52 3.46 4.78
CA ASN A 72 -15.51 2.40 4.57
C ASN A 72 -16.55 2.36 5.70
N TYR A 73 -16.14 2.53 6.96
CA TYR A 73 -17.07 2.64 8.10
C TYR A 73 -18.08 3.79 7.92
N TRP A 74 -17.68 4.88 7.27
CA TRP A 74 -18.53 6.04 6.95
C TRP A 74 -19.23 5.92 5.58
N HIS A 75 -19.15 4.76 4.92
CA HIS A 75 -19.76 4.50 3.60
C HIS A 75 -19.22 5.39 2.48
N GLN A 76 -18.01 5.93 2.63
CA GLN A 76 -17.32 6.73 1.62
C GLN A 76 -16.47 5.83 0.72
N PHE A 77 -17.09 4.82 0.09
CA PHE A 77 -16.37 3.73 -0.60
C PHE A 77 -15.48 4.19 -1.76
N GLN A 78 -15.91 5.20 -2.51
CA GLN A 78 -15.09 5.74 -3.61
C GLN A 78 -13.86 6.47 -3.07
N ALA A 79 -14.03 7.28 -2.03
CA ALA A 79 -12.92 7.97 -1.37
C ALA A 79 -11.95 6.99 -0.71
N ALA A 80 -12.46 5.92 -0.09
CA ALA A 80 -11.64 4.85 0.48
C ALA A 80 -10.75 4.19 -0.59
N ARG A 81 -11.34 3.81 -1.74
CA ARG A 81 -10.59 3.20 -2.86
C ARG A 81 -9.55 4.16 -3.45
N LEU A 82 -9.90 5.43 -3.63
CA LEU A 82 -9.00 6.46 -4.13
C LEU A 82 -7.83 6.70 -3.16
N LEU A 83 -8.13 6.83 -1.87
CA LEU A 83 -7.12 7.01 -0.82
C LEU A 83 -6.19 5.80 -0.75
N ALA A 84 -6.72 4.58 -0.86
CA ALA A 84 -5.89 3.38 -0.91
C ALA A 84 -4.94 3.39 -2.11
N CYS A 85 -5.41 3.74 -3.32
CA CYS A 85 -4.55 3.78 -4.50
C CYS A 85 -3.50 4.89 -4.42
N LEU A 86 -3.91 6.12 -4.10
CA LEU A 86 -3.02 7.29 -4.10
C LEU A 86 -2.12 7.37 -2.87
N GLY A 87 -2.63 6.93 -1.71
CA GLY A 87 -1.87 6.89 -0.47
C GLY A 87 -0.63 6.01 -0.57
N LEU A 88 -0.72 4.89 -1.31
CA LEU A 88 0.44 4.04 -1.59
C LEU A 88 1.51 4.77 -2.39
N PHE A 89 1.14 5.65 -3.32
CA PHE A 89 2.12 6.39 -4.12
C PHE A 89 2.93 7.35 -3.28
N VAL A 90 2.26 8.05 -2.36
CA VAL A 90 2.92 8.97 -1.45
C VAL A 90 3.82 8.16 -0.50
N PHE A 91 3.27 7.10 0.11
CA PHE A 91 3.98 6.32 1.10
C PHE A 91 5.22 5.63 0.54
N PHE A 92 5.07 4.80 -0.51
CA PHE A 92 6.21 4.09 -1.10
C PHE A 92 7.13 5.01 -1.89
N GLY A 93 6.63 6.13 -2.40
CA GLY A 93 7.47 7.18 -2.96
C GLY A 93 8.41 7.78 -1.93
N THR A 94 7.87 8.17 -0.76
CA THR A 94 8.70 8.66 0.34
C THR A 94 9.71 7.61 0.79
N LEU A 95 9.30 6.35 0.96
CA LEU A 95 10.23 5.27 1.33
C LEU A 95 11.30 5.02 0.27
N SER A 96 10.95 5.05 -1.02
CA SER A 96 11.91 4.91 -2.13
C SER A 96 12.93 6.05 -2.12
N LEU A 97 12.51 7.29 -1.88
CA LEU A 97 13.43 8.44 -1.78
C LEU A 97 14.36 8.32 -0.58
N MET A 98 13.85 7.82 0.55
CA MET A 98 14.64 7.66 1.76
C MET A 98 15.69 6.57 1.65
N ASN A 99 15.28 5.40 1.19
CA ASN A 99 16.07 4.18 1.26
C ASN A 99 16.81 3.85 -0.05
N GLY A 100 16.43 4.49 -1.17
CA GLY A 100 17.09 4.33 -2.47
C GLY A 100 16.71 3.06 -3.21
N GLU A 101 17.45 2.76 -4.28
CA GLU A 101 17.12 1.67 -5.23
C GLU A 101 17.09 0.28 -4.58
N GLU A 102 18.03 0.05 -3.67
CA GLU A 102 18.24 -1.24 -3.01
C GLU A 102 17.08 -1.65 -2.10
N SER A 103 16.18 -0.72 -1.76
CA SER A 103 14.97 -1.04 -0.99
C SER A 103 13.91 -1.78 -1.80
N GLY A 104 13.92 -1.61 -3.14
CA GLY A 104 12.89 -2.15 -4.02
C GLY A 104 11.51 -1.49 -3.87
N MET A 105 11.37 -0.42 -3.09
CA MET A 105 10.08 0.23 -2.80
C MET A 105 9.41 0.80 -4.05
N GLN A 106 10.19 1.19 -5.06
CA GLN A 106 9.69 1.66 -6.35
C GLN A 106 8.80 0.62 -7.07
N TYR A 107 9.00 -0.67 -6.82
CA TYR A 107 8.18 -1.71 -7.46
C TYR A 107 6.73 -1.72 -6.97
N ALA A 108 6.45 -1.09 -5.81
CA ALA A 108 5.08 -0.87 -5.35
C ALA A 108 4.25 -0.05 -6.34
N TYR A 109 4.86 0.81 -7.18
CA TYR A 109 4.14 1.53 -8.24
C TYR A 109 3.62 0.61 -9.35
N LEU A 110 4.38 -0.43 -9.71
CA LEU A 110 3.91 -1.40 -10.72
C LEU A 110 2.67 -2.13 -10.22
N ILE A 111 2.66 -2.47 -8.93
CA ILE A 111 1.55 -3.13 -8.27
C ILE A 111 0.37 -2.18 -8.06
N GLY A 112 0.65 -0.95 -7.64
CA GLY A 112 -0.34 0.11 -7.52
C GLY A 112 -1.04 0.43 -8.84
N SER A 113 -0.41 0.14 -9.98
CA SER A 113 -1.04 0.27 -11.30
C SER A 113 -2.16 -0.74 -11.56
N ILE A 114 -2.13 -1.90 -10.88
CA ILE A 114 -3.15 -2.94 -11.00
C ILE A 114 -4.35 -2.65 -10.09
N MET A 115 -4.13 -2.05 -8.91
CA MET A 115 -5.19 -1.73 -7.96
C MET A 115 -6.39 -0.98 -8.56
N PRO A 116 -6.24 0.05 -9.41
CA PRO A 116 -7.41 0.73 -9.97
C PRO A 116 -8.24 -0.19 -10.88
N LEU A 117 -7.64 -1.17 -11.56
CA LEU A 117 -8.36 -2.17 -12.36
C LEU A 117 -9.23 -3.08 -11.50
N ILE A 118 -8.79 -3.34 -10.27
CA ILE A 118 -9.53 -4.15 -9.29
C ILE A 118 -10.69 -3.32 -8.69
N PHE A 119 -10.42 -2.08 -8.30
CA PHE A 119 -11.34 -1.29 -7.48
C PHE A 119 -12.31 -0.38 -8.25
N PHE A 120 -12.03 -0.04 -9.51
CA PHE A 120 -12.88 0.82 -10.32
C PHE A 120 -13.35 0.13 -11.61
N GLU A 121 -14.53 0.55 -12.08
CA GLU A 121 -15.04 0.18 -13.42
C GLU A 121 -14.87 1.33 -14.42
N ASP A 122 -14.88 2.57 -13.93
CA ASP A 122 -14.77 3.74 -14.78
C ASP A 122 -13.35 3.88 -15.31
N ARG A 123 -13.19 3.65 -16.61
CA ARG A 123 -11.94 3.83 -17.35
C ARG A 123 -11.34 5.23 -17.16
N ARG A 124 -12.18 6.25 -16.92
CA ARG A 124 -11.75 7.63 -16.67
C ARG A 124 -11.00 7.78 -15.35
N ILE A 125 -11.20 6.87 -14.39
CA ILE A 125 -10.45 6.80 -13.14
C ILE A 125 -9.25 5.86 -13.29
N ILE A 126 -9.46 4.71 -13.94
CA ILE A 126 -8.44 3.68 -14.10
C ILE A 126 -7.22 4.20 -14.86
N PHE A 127 -7.42 4.78 -16.05
CA PHE A 127 -6.30 5.17 -16.92
C PHE A 127 -5.41 6.25 -16.29
N PRO A 128 -5.94 7.33 -15.69
CA PRO A 128 -5.09 8.32 -15.04
C PRO A 128 -4.27 7.75 -13.88
N ILE A 129 -4.86 6.89 -13.03
CA ILE A 129 -4.13 6.27 -11.91
C ILE A 129 -3.06 5.31 -12.42
N PHE A 130 -3.36 4.52 -13.44
CA PHE A 130 -2.40 3.63 -14.09
C PHE A 130 -1.22 4.41 -14.68
N ILE A 131 -1.50 5.45 -15.48
CA ILE A 131 -0.47 6.29 -16.09
C ILE A 131 0.36 6.98 -15.00
N LEU A 132 -0.28 7.53 -13.97
CA LEU A 132 0.40 8.15 -12.84
C LEU A 132 1.33 7.15 -12.14
N SER A 133 0.89 5.91 -11.94
CA SER A 133 1.72 4.84 -11.37
C SER A 133 2.97 4.60 -12.19
N MET A 134 2.82 4.49 -13.51
CA MET A 134 3.96 4.27 -14.43
C MET A 134 4.91 5.47 -14.44
N LEU A 135 4.38 6.69 -14.43
CA LEU A 135 5.20 7.91 -14.36
C LEU A 135 5.96 8.00 -13.04
N CYS A 136 5.32 7.69 -11.91
CA CYS A 136 5.99 7.65 -10.61
C CYS A 136 7.06 6.54 -10.55
N PHE A 137 6.80 5.36 -11.12
CA PHE A 137 7.79 4.29 -11.23
C PHE A 137 9.03 4.76 -12.01
N LEU A 138 8.82 5.33 -13.21
CA LEU A 138 9.90 5.82 -14.04
C LEU A 138 10.66 6.98 -13.37
N ALA A 139 9.94 7.90 -12.73
CA ALA A 139 10.52 9.01 -12.00
C ALA A 139 11.40 8.53 -10.84
N MET A 140 10.94 7.54 -10.06
CA MET A 140 11.73 6.99 -8.95
C MET A 140 12.91 6.15 -9.45
N LYS A 141 12.76 5.38 -10.53
CA LYS A 141 13.89 4.70 -11.17
C LYS A 141 14.93 5.68 -11.67
N TYR A 142 14.50 6.77 -12.30
CA TYR A 142 15.41 7.83 -12.74
C TYR A 142 16.11 8.49 -11.55
N TYR A 143 15.36 8.85 -10.51
CA TYR A 143 15.91 9.48 -9.31
C TYR A 143 16.95 8.56 -8.63
N ASN A 144 16.56 7.32 -8.32
CA ASN A 144 17.42 6.37 -7.61
C ASN A 144 18.71 6.01 -8.40
N ALA A 145 18.69 6.12 -9.73
CA ALA A 145 19.87 5.90 -10.56
C ALA A 145 20.86 7.08 -10.57
N HIS A 146 20.40 8.30 -10.23
CA HIS A 146 21.21 9.52 -10.33
C HIS A 146 21.51 10.17 -8.97
N TYR A 147 20.72 9.87 -7.94
CA TYR A 147 20.83 10.47 -6.63
C TYR A 147 20.97 9.40 -5.55
N PRO A 148 21.85 9.62 -4.56
CA PRO A 148 21.95 8.72 -3.41
C PRO A 148 20.68 8.79 -2.54
N PRO A 149 20.39 7.74 -1.76
CA PRO A 149 19.30 7.76 -0.78
C PRO A 149 19.47 8.90 0.22
N LEU A 150 18.36 9.48 0.68
CA LEU A 150 18.40 10.50 1.72
C LEU A 150 18.90 9.95 3.07
N PHE A 151 18.60 8.69 3.34
CA PHE A 151 18.99 7.99 4.56
C PHE A 151 19.59 6.62 4.19
N PRO A 152 20.90 6.57 3.88
CA PRO A 152 21.54 5.31 3.50
C PRO A 152 21.49 4.32 4.67
N ASN A 153 20.95 3.14 4.41
CA ASN A 153 20.87 2.05 5.36
C ASN A 153 21.59 0.83 4.78
N PRO A 154 22.64 0.30 5.45
CA PRO A 154 23.43 -0.82 4.94
C PRO A 154 22.65 -2.14 4.86
N PHE A 155 21.45 -2.20 5.45
CA PHE A 155 20.62 -3.41 5.45
C PHE A 155 19.58 -3.47 4.32
N GLU A 156 19.43 -2.42 3.49
CA GLU A 156 18.37 -2.34 2.47
C GLU A 156 18.48 -3.44 1.40
N SER A 157 19.71 -3.78 0.98
CA SER A 157 19.94 -4.84 -0.01
C SER A 157 19.42 -6.21 0.43
N TYR A 158 19.37 -6.50 1.74
CA TYR A 158 18.86 -7.78 2.27
C TYR A 158 17.33 -7.87 2.24
N ILE A 159 16.64 -6.72 2.24
CA ILE A 159 15.17 -6.67 2.27
C ILE A 159 14.57 -6.46 0.88
N TYR A 160 15.38 -6.16 -0.15
CA TYR A 160 14.94 -5.99 -1.54
C TYR A 160 13.98 -7.10 -2.01
N TYR A 161 14.42 -8.36 -1.94
CA TYR A 161 13.63 -9.50 -2.41
C TYR A 161 12.43 -9.77 -1.52
N ALA A 162 12.54 -9.53 -0.21
CA ALA A 162 11.43 -9.64 0.73
C ALA A 162 10.33 -8.62 0.41
N ASN A 163 10.70 -7.37 0.13
CA ASN A 163 9.78 -6.31 -0.27
C ASN A 163 9.10 -6.64 -1.59
N MET A 164 9.86 -7.05 -2.62
CA MET A 164 9.27 -7.49 -3.89
C MET A 164 8.27 -8.63 -3.67
N PHE A 165 8.68 -9.69 -2.96
CA PHE A 165 7.81 -10.84 -2.69
C PHE A 165 6.53 -10.42 -1.98
N THR A 166 6.65 -9.57 -0.96
CA THR A 166 5.53 -9.06 -0.16
C THR A 166 4.55 -8.27 -1.00
N PHE A 167 5.03 -7.34 -1.85
CA PHE A 167 4.12 -6.57 -2.70
C PHE A 167 3.37 -7.48 -3.69
N PHE A 168 4.07 -8.46 -4.28
CA PHE A 168 3.43 -9.44 -5.16
C PHE A 168 2.41 -10.29 -4.39
N SER A 169 2.75 -10.79 -3.18
CA SER A 169 1.83 -11.60 -2.39
C SER A 169 0.58 -10.82 -1.97
N ASP A 170 0.72 -9.59 -1.51
CA ASP A 170 -0.41 -8.78 -1.02
C ASP A 170 -1.42 -8.49 -2.14
N THR A 171 -0.95 -8.38 -3.39
CA THR A 171 -1.79 -8.15 -4.57
C THR A 171 -2.48 -9.42 -5.03
N PHE A 172 -1.73 -10.53 -5.12
CA PHE A 172 -2.24 -11.79 -5.66
C PHE A 172 -3.11 -12.55 -4.66
N PHE A 173 -2.77 -12.56 -3.37
CA PHE A 173 -3.59 -13.20 -2.33
C PHE A 173 -4.74 -12.31 -1.86
N GLY A 174 -4.64 -10.99 -2.02
CA GLY A 174 -5.77 -10.09 -1.85
C GLY A 174 -6.82 -10.31 -2.93
N GLY A 175 -6.43 -10.38 -4.21
CA GLY A 175 -7.33 -10.37 -5.37
C GLY A 175 -8.09 -11.67 -5.72
N ILE A 176 -7.93 -12.75 -4.95
CA ILE A 176 -8.67 -14.03 -5.15
C ILE A 176 -9.81 -14.12 -4.14
#